data_AF-A0A1Q3LTF5-F1
#
_entry.id   AF-A0A1Q3LTF5-F1
#
_cell.length_a   1.000
_cell.length_b   1.000
_cell.length_c   1.000
_cell.angle_alpha   90.00
_cell.angle_beta   90.00
_cell.angle_gamma   90.00
#
_symmetry.space_group_name_H-M   'P 1'
#
loop_
_entity.id
_entity.type
_entity.pdbx_description
1 polymer ?
#
loop_
_entity_poly.entity_id
_entity_poly.type
_entity_poly.pdbx_seq_one_letter_code
_entity_poly.pdbx_strand_id
1 'polypeptide(L)'
;MSIDGVPVVTEAFPTTVRLVTTARLRAAVLVQLVDNEDELELLAEIEGATSTRLIAQEKGISGLAANELVYDVAHAHFINASFAYAKPQQPNRFNGADRGAWYAALDVETCLDEVGYHLSNALADAGDYHAIVEYVEMFCSLAGAFLDLRQQPDHPSLDPDKARAYPIGNALADSARANGLNGIIYPSVRHEGGTCIVALRPAAVQSVRQGAVYRMIWNGDPTPMIEGPL
;
A
#
# COMPACT_ATOMS: atom_id res chain seq x y z
N MET A 1 17.91 -1.42 20.87
CA MET A 1 18.23 -2.47 19.88
C MET A 1 18.26 -1.80 18.51
N SER A 2 19.13 -2.23 17.60
CA SER A 2 19.23 -1.69 16.24
C SER A 2 19.51 -2.80 15.25
N ILE A 3 19.02 -2.65 14.02
CA ILE A 3 19.29 -3.54 12.89
C ILE A 3 19.86 -2.68 11.78
N ASP A 4 21.01 -3.06 11.24
CA ASP A 4 21.71 -2.32 10.17
C ASP A 4 21.92 -0.83 10.48
N GLY A 5 22.15 -0.50 11.75
CA GLY A 5 22.34 0.89 12.22
C GLY A 5 21.04 1.69 12.42
N VAL A 6 19.88 1.09 12.16
CA VAL A 6 18.55 1.71 12.35
C VAL A 6 17.96 1.25 13.68
N PRO A 7 17.47 2.17 14.54
CA PRO A 7 16.89 1.80 15.83
C PRO A 7 15.58 1.02 15.66
N VAL A 8 15.36 0.07 16.57
CA VAL A 8 14.08 -0.62 16.73
C VAL A 8 13.28 0.07 17.83
N VAL A 9 12.03 0.45 17.52
CA VAL A 9 11.09 1.05 18.48
C VAL A 9 9.82 0.22 18.56
N THR A 10 9.16 0.25 19.72
CA THR A 10 7.82 -0.34 19.88
C THR A 10 6.82 0.79 19.96
N GLU A 11 5.94 0.89 18.97
CA GLU A 11 4.93 1.96 18.89
C GLU A 11 3.55 1.38 18.55
N ALA A 12 2.53 2.17 18.87
CA ALA A 12 1.14 1.88 18.54
C ALA A 12 0.53 3.13 17.91
N PHE A 13 0.12 2.99 16.66
CA PHE A 13 -0.60 3.99 15.89
C PHE A 13 -2.07 3.57 15.84
N PRO A 14 -2.95 4.21 16.65
CA PRO A 14 -4.36 3.85 16.67
C PRO A 14 -5.04 4.12 15.33
N THR A 15 -4.53 5.10 14.57
CA THR A 15 -5.02 5.47 13.26
C THR A 15 -3.84 5.82 12.35
N THR A 16 -3.83 5.22 11.17
CA THR A 16 -2.97 5.55 10.02
C THR A 16 -3.87 5.54 8.78
N VAL A 17 -3.48 6.28 7.73
CA VAL A 17 -4.24 6.40 6.48
C VAL A 17 -3.50 5.73 5.35
N ARG A 18 -4.23 4.99 4.52
CA ARG A 18 -3.83 4.60 3.17
C ARG A 18 -4.88 5.10 2.20
N LEU A 19 -4.46 5.69 1.08
CA LEU A 19 -5.39 6.03 0.00
C LEU A 19 -5.52 4.89 -1.00
N VAL A 20 -6.76 4.58 -1.39
CA VAL A 20 -7.08 3.58 -2.41
C VAL A 20 -8.03 4.21 -3.42
N THR A 21 -7.79 4.01 -4.72
CA THR A 21 -8.69 4.51 -5.77
C THR A 21 -10.10 3.95 -5.58
N THR A 22 -11.15 4.78 -5.65
CA THR A 22 -12.55 4.34 -5.50
C THR A 22 -12.96 3.30 -6.54
N ALA A 23 -12.28 3.25 -7.69
CA ALA A 23 -12.43 2.19 -8.69
C ALA A 23 -12.24 0.78 -8.12
N ARG A 24 -11.41 0.63 -7.07
CA ARG A 24 -11.19 -0.65 -6.37
C ARG A 24 -12.27 -0.98 -5.34
N LEU A 25 -13.17 -0.04 -5.05
CA LEU A 25 -14.34 -0.24 -4.19
C LEU A 25 -15.61 -0.59 -4.98
N ARG A 26 -15.59 -0.51 -6.31
CA ARG A 26 -16.75 -0.83 -7.13
C ARG A 26 -17.10 -2.31 -6.96
N ALA A 27 -18.39 -2.62 -6.91
CA ALA A 27 -18.86 -4.00 -7.00
C ALA A 27 -18.26 -4.65 -8.25
N ALA A 28 -17.99 -5.96 -8.18
CA ALA A 28 -17.45 -6.69 -9.32
C ALA A 28 -18.35 -6.41 -10.54
N VAL A 29 -17.75 -5.99 -11.65
CA VAL A 29 -18.47 -5.55 -12.87
C VAL A 29 -19.41 -6.66 -13.37
N LEU A 30 -19.09 -7.91 -13.03
CA LEU A 30 -19.81 -9.12 -13.39
C LEU A 30 -21.12 -9.32 -12.62
N VAL A 31 -21.35 -8.64 -11.48
CA VAL A 31 -22.61 -8.76 -10.72
C VAL A 31 -23.82 -8.32 -11.56
N GLN A 32 -23.63 -7.41 -12.52
CA GLN A 32 -24.69 -7.00 -13.44
C GLN A 32 -24.89 -7.94 -14.63
N LEU A 33 -24.07 -8.98 -14.76
CA LEU A 33 -24.13 -9.97 -15.84
C LEU A 33 -24.72 -11.31 -15.39
N VAL A 34 -25.17 -11.42 -14.15
CA VAL A 34 -25.69 -12.65 -13.55
C VAL A 34 -27.08 -12.43 -12.99
N ASP A 35 -27.95 -13.41 -13.21
CA ASP A 35 -29.34 -13.35 -12.78
C ASP A 35 -29.54 -13.96 -11.38
N ASN A 36 -28.55 -14.71 -10.87
CA ASN A 36 -28.62 -15.40 -9.58
C ASN A 36 -27.22 -15.63 -8.96
N GLU A 37 -27.23 -16.06 -7.70
CA GLU A 37 -26.02 -16.24 -6.86
C GLU A 37 -25.16 -17.43 -7.33
N ASP A 38 -25.77 -18.49 -7.89
CA ASP A 38 -25.05 -19.64 -8.44
C ASP A 38 -24.26 -19.27 -9.71
N GLU A 39 -24.82 -18.42 -10.57
CA GLU A 39 -24.12 -17.86 -11.73
C GLU A 39 -23.00 -16.90 -11.34
N LEU A 40 -23.20 -16.13 -10.25
CA LEU A 40 -22.15 -15.28 -9.69
C LEU A 40 -20.97 -16.12 -9.18
N GLU A 41 -21.24 -17.28 -8.57
CA GLU A 41 -20.21 -18.20 -8.08
C GLU A 41 -19.42 -18.83 -9.25
N LEU A 42 -20.09 -19.25 -10.33
CA LEU A 42 -19.46 -19.74 -11.55
C LEU A 42 -18.61 -18.66 -12.26
N LEU A 43 -19.09 -17.41 -12.31
CA LEU A 43 -18.32 -16.30 -12.85
C LEU A 43 -17.15 -15.90 -11.95
N ALA A 44 -17.31 -16.01 -10.62
CA ALA A 44 -16.22 -15.84 -9.67
C ALA A 44 -15.16 -16.96 -9.78
N GLU A 45 -15.55 -18.18 -10.15
CA GLU A 45 -14.65 -19.29 -10.46
C GLU A 45 -13.85 -19.02 -11.75
N ILE A 46 -14.51 -18.52 -12.80
CA ILE A 46 -13.86 -18.16 -14.07
C ILE A 46 -12.96 -16.93 -13.92
N GLU A 47 -13.39 -15.89 -13.19
CA GLU A 47 -12.54 -14.76 -12.81
C GLU A 47 -11.39 -15.26 -11.92
N GLY A 48 -11.66 -16.19 -11.00
CA GLY A 48 -10.69 -16.83 -10.12
C GLY A 48 -9.62 -17.64 -10.83
N ALA A 49 -9.95 -18.24 -11.98
CA ALA A 49 -9.01 -18.97 -12.82
C ALA A 49 -7.95 -18.06 -13.47
N THR A 50 -8.20 -16.75 -13.55
CA THR A 50 -7.24 -15.74 -14.05
C THR A 50 -6.80 -14.74 -12.98
N SER A 51 -7.52 -14.66 -11.86
CA SER A 51 -7.21 -13.81 -10.73
C SER A 51 -6.11 -14.43 -9.89
N THR A 52 -4.91 -13.87 -9.99
CA THR A 52 -3.78 -14.20 -9.12
C THR A 52 -4.14 -14.11 -7.62
N ARG A 53 -5.22 -13.40 -7.23
CA ARG A 53 -5.76 -13.32 -5.86
C ARG A 53 -6.29 -14.66 -5.35
N LEU A 54 -7.09 -15.35 -6.17
CA LEU A 54 -7.77 -16.57 -5.77
C LEU A 54 -6.79 -17.74 -5.85
N ILE A 55 -5.92 -17.73 -6.87
CA ILE A 55 -4.75 -18.62 -6.95
C ILE A 55 -3.82 -18.42 -5.73
N ALA A 56 -3.61 -17.18 -5.29
CA ALA A 56 -2.86 -16.86 -4.07
C ALA A 56 -3.51 -17.35 -2.77
N GLN A 57 -4.84 -17.24 -2.67
CA GLN A 57 -5.59 -17.72 -1.51
C GLN A 57 -5.62 -19.27 -1.45
N GLU A 58 -5.59 -19.94 -2.60
CA GLU A 58 -5.64 -21.39 -2.71
C GLU A 58 -4.26 -22.07 -2.66
N LYS A 59 -3.20 -21.42 -3.18
CA LYS A 59 -1.85 -22.01 -3.32
C LYS A 59 -0.75 -21.31 -2.51
N GLY A 60 -1.05 -20.18 -1.88
CA GLY A 60 -0.02 -19.27 -1.36
C GLY A 60 0.71 -18.53 -2.49
N ILE A 61 1.44 -17.48 -2.13
CA ILE A 61 2.25 -16.68 -3.07
C ILE A 61 3.71 -16.98 -2.79
N SER A 62 4.57 -16.87 -3.80
CA SER A 62 6.02 -16.81 -3.63
C SER A 62 6.37 -15.88 -2.45
N GLY A 63 6.84 -16.44 -1.33
CA GLY A 63 7.25 -15.67 -0.15
C GLY A 63 6.17 -15.28 0.87
N LEU A 64 4.91 -15.73 0.71
CA LEU A 64 3.84 -15.53 1.70
C LEU A 64 3.01 -16.81 1.87
N ALA A 65 3.16 -17.47 3.02
CA ALA A 65 2.43 -18.70 3.31
C ALA A 65 0.95 -18.39 3.58
N ALA A 66 0.04 -19.32 3.26
CA ALA A 66 -1.40 -19.11 3.44
C ALA A 66 -1.80 -18.74 4.89
N ASN A 67 -1.04 -19.23 5.88
CA ASN A 67 -1.23 -18.89 7.30
C ASN A 67 -0.76 -17.47 7.68
N GLU A 68 -0.08 -16.75 6.78
CA GLU A 68 0.28 -15.35 6.98
C GLU A 68 -0.83 -14.39 6.50
N LEU A 69 -1.81 -14.89 5.74
CA LEU A 69 -2.97 -14.10 5.29
C LEU A 69 -3.96 -13.88 6.44
N VAL A 70 -4.69 -12.76 6.37
CA VAL A 70 -5.73 -12.45 7.35
C VAL A 70 -7.09 -12.89 6.82
N TYR A 71 -7.90 -13.52 7.68
CA TYR A 71 -9.25 -14.01 7.40
C TYR A 71 -10.22 -13.45 8.43
N ASP A 72 -11.52 -13.46 8.12
CA ASP A 72 -12.62 -13.09 9.03
C ASP A 72 -12.54 -11.68 9.65
N VAL A 73 -11.84 -10.76 8.99
CA VAL A 73 -11.80 -9.32 9.35
C VAL A 73 -12.34 -8.45 8.22
N ALA A 74 -12.94 -7.32 8.57
CA ALA A 74 -13.39 -6.34 7.60
C ALA A 74 -12.23 -5.92 6.68
N HIS A 75 -12.50 -5.84 5.38
CA HIS A 75 -11.52 -5.47 4.35
C HIS A 75 -10.26 -6.37 4.28
N ALA A 76 -10.32 -7.62 4.76
CA ALA A 76 -9.22 -8.59 4.66
C ALA A 76 -8.64 -8.72 3.23
N HIS A 77 -9.50 -8.63 2.21
CA HIS A 77 -9.07 -8.65 0.81
C HIS A 77 -8.17 -7.46 0.44
N PHE A 78 -8.37 -6.27 0.99
CA PHE A 78 -7.49 -5.11 0.77
C PHE A 78 -6.13 -5.29 1.44
N ILE A 79 -6.14 -5.84 2.65
CA ILE A 79 -4.92 -6.17 3.39
C ILE A 79 -4.11 -7.18 2.56
N ASN A 80 -4.69 -8.35 2.31
CA ASN A 80 -4.04 -9.45 1.61
C ASN A 80 -3.56 -9.03 0.21
N ALA A 81 -4.36 -8.27 -0.55
CA ALA A 81 -3.96 -7.76 -1.85
C ALA A 81 -2.68 -6.89 -1.78
N SER A 82 -2.53 -6.07 -0.73
CA SER A 82 -1.36 -5.20 -0.57
C SER A 82 -0.06 -5.99 -0.37
N PHE A 83 -0.14 -7.22 0.14
CA PHE A 83 1.02 -8.12 0.30
C PHE A 83 1.16 -9.10 -0.87
N ALA A 84 0.06 -9.43 -1.54
CA ALA A 84 0.01 -10.38 -2.62
C ALA A 84 0.54 -9.85 -3.94
N TYR A 85 0.25 -8.58 -4.25
CA TYR A 85 0.57 -7.97 -5.52
C TYR A 85 1.86 -7.15 -5.44
N ALA A 86 2.99 -7.84 -5.31
CA ALA A 86 4.26 -7.24 -5.65
C ALA A 86 4.27 -6.89 -7.15
N LYS A 87 4.97 -5.81 -7.53
CA LYS A 87 5.16 -5.42 -8.93
C LYS A 87 6.58 -5.83 -9.34
N PRO A 88 6.80 -6.99 -9.99
CA PRO A 88 8.15 -7.52 -10.20
C PRO A 88 9.07 -6.60 -10.98
N GLN A 89 8.50 -5.83 -11.91
CA GLN A 89 9.25 -4.92 -12.78
C GLN A 89 9.44 -3.51 -12.18
N GLN A 90 8.77 -3.21 -11.06
CA GLN A 90 8.81 -1.90 -10.41
C GLN A 90 8.75 -2.08 -8.88
N PRO A 91 9.89 -2.37 -8.23
CA PRO A 91 9.94 -2.46 -6.78
C PRO A 91 9.56 -1.12 -6.16
N ASN A 92 9.00 -1.16 -4.94
CA ASN A 92 8.82 0.05 -4.14
C ASN A 92 10.00 0.18 -3.16
N ARG A 93 10.00 1.28 -2.40
CA ARG A 93 11.07 1.62 -1.46
C ARG A 93 11.40 0.50 -0.48
N PHE A 94 10.39 -0.21 0.04
CA PHE A 94 10.56 -1.22 1.09
C PHE A 94 9.91 -2.58 0.74
N ASN A 95 9.62 -2.84 -0.54
CA ASN A 95 9.20 -4.16 -0.98
C ASN A 95 9.60 -4.46 -2.42
N GLY A 96 10.14 -5.66 -2.62
CA GLY A 96 10.74 -6.11 -3.87
C GLY A 96 9.73 -6.77 -4.79
N ALA A 97 10.24 -7.66 -5.66
CA ALA A 97 9.45 -8.34 -6.67
C ALA A 97 8.55 -9.46 -6.13
N ASP A 98 8.91 -10.04 -4.98
CA ASP A 98 8.28 -11.29 -4.51
C ASP A 98 7.15 -11.06 -3.53
N ARG A 99 7.24 -10.01 -2.72
CA ARG A 99 6.27 -9.74 -1.64
C ARG A 99 5.92 -8.27 -1.58
N GLY A 100 4.62 -7.99 -1.51
CA GLY A 100 4.07 -6.65 -1.33
C GLY A 100 4.24 -6.14 0.10
N ALA A 101 3.72 -4.94 0.35
CA ALA A 101 3.65 -4.35 1.67
C ALA A 101 2.48 -3.37 1.76
N TRP A 102 2.02 -3.12 2.99
CA TRP A 102 0.99 -2.12 3.25
C TRP A 102 1.65 -0.78 3.57
N TYR A 103 1.47 0.19 2.69
CA TYR A 103 1.93 1.57 2.88
C TYR A 103 0.79 2.42 3.41
N ALA A 104 1.10 3.18 4.45
CA ALA A 104 0.23 4.16 5.09
C ALA A 104 1.04 5.38 5.56
N ALA A 105 0.36 6.44 5.98
CA ALA A 105 0.94 7.59 6.66
C ALA A 105 0.13 7.97 7.89
N LEU A 106 0.66 8.88 8.71
CA LEU A 106 -0.07 9.41 9.87
C LEU A 106 -1.19 10.38 9.47
N ASP A 107 -1.01 11.09 8.37
CA ASP A 107 -1.91 12.16 7.91
C ASP A 107 -2.32 11.94 6.46
N VAL A 108 -3.52 12.39 6.10
CA VAL A 108 -4.07 12.20 4.74
C VAL A 108 -3.35 13.05 3.71
N GLU A 109 -2.88 14.23 4.09
CA GLU A 109 -2.09 15.15 3.28
C GLU A 109 -0.81 14.47 2.79
N THR A 110 -0.13 13.74 3.67
CA THR A 110 1.04 12.93 3.30
C THR A 110 0.67 11.88 2.23
N CYS A 111 -0.48 11.22 2.38
CA CYS A 111 -0.91 10.24 1.41
C CYS A 111 -1.27 10.89 0.06
N LEU A 112 -1.91 12.06 0.08
CA LEU A 112 -2.30 12.83 -1.10
C LEU A 112 -1.07 13.27 -1.90
N ASP A 113 -0.03 13.77 -1.24
CA ASP A 113 1.24 14.15 -1.87
C ASP A 113 1.94 12.94 -2.51
N GLU A 114 1.96 11.79 -1.83
CA GLU A 114 2.57 10.57 -2.36
C GLU A 114 1.80 10.04 -3.59
N VAL A 115 0.47 9.90 -3.51
CA VAL A 115 -0.31 9.39 -4.66
C VAL A 115 -0.34 10.41 -5.81
N GLY A 116 -0.39 11.71 -5.50
CA GLY A 116 -0.30 12.79 -6.48
C GLY A 116 1.00 12.73 -7.25
N TYR A 117 2.14 12.69 -6.55
CA TYR A 117 3.45 12.54 -7.18
C TYR A 117 3.54 11.32 -8.10
N HIS A 118 3.05 10.17 -7.64
CA HIS A 118 3.10 8.94 -8.43
C HIS A 118 2.20 8.98 -9.66
N LEU A 119 0.99 9.52 -9.53
CA LEU A 119 0.05 9.61 -10.65
C LEU A 119 0.50 10.68 -11.66
N SER A 120 1.02 11.82 -11.21
CA SER A 120 1.62 12.83 -12.09
C SER A 120 2.76 12.29 -12.93
N ASN A 121 3.62 11.41 -12.37
CA ASN A 121 4.67 10.75 -13.15
C ASN A 121 4.09 9.80 -14.21
N ALA A 122 3.03 9.05 -13.87
CA ALA A 122 2.38 8.17 -14.85
C ALA A 122 1.69 8.96 -15.99
N LEU A 123 1.10 10.11 -15.67
CA LEU A 123 0.53 11.04 -16.66
C LEU A 123 1.62 11.67 -17.52
N ALA A 124 2.79 11.97 -16.95
CA ALA A 124 3.96 12.43 -17.69
C ALA A 124 4.40 11.41 -18.76
N ASP A 125 4.47 10.13 -18.38
CA ASP A 125 4.81 9.03 -19.30
C ASP A 125 3.77 8.89 -20.44
N ALA A 126 2.50 9.20 -20.15
CA ALA A 126 1.42 9.21 -21.15
C ALA A 126 1.38 10.49 -22.00
N GLY A 127 2.04 11.56 -21.57
CA GLY A 127 2.03 12.86 -22.23
C GLY A 127 0.71 13.63 -22.11
N ASP A 128 -0.15 13.27 -21.16
CA ASP A 128 -1.46 13.91 -20.96
C ASP A 128 -1.79 14.08 -19.48
N TYR A 129 -2.01 15.34 -19.07
CA TYR A 129 -2.39 15.74 -17.72
C TYR A 129 -3.88 16.09 -17.61
N HIS A 130 -4.76 15.42 -18.35
CA HIS A 130 -6.20 15.55 -18.17
C HIS A 130 -6.75 14.28 -17.51
N ALA A 131 -6.92 14.33 -16.19
CA ALA A 131 -7.36 13.19 -15.42
C ALA A 131 -8.17 13.60 -14.19
N ILE A 132 -9.16 12.78 -13.84
CA ILE A 132 -9.89 12.88 -12.58
C ILE A 132 -9.82 11.52 -11.91
N VAL A 133 -9.29 11.48 -10.69
CA VAL A 133 -9.21 10.24 -9.90
C VAL A 133 -9.71 10.51 -8.50
N GLU A 134 -10.59 9.62 -8.02
CA GLU A 134 -11.09 9.66 -6.66
C GLU A 134 -10.39 8.59 -5.80
N TYR A 135 -9.98 8.99 -4.61
CA TYR A 135 -9.35 8.15 -3.60
C TYR A 135 -10.20 8.12 -2.35
N VAL A 136 -10.39 6.94 -1.78
CA VAL A 136 -10.98 6.76 -0.45
C VAL A 136 -9.86 6.60 0.58
N GLU A 137 -10.06 7.15 1.77
CA GLU A 137 -9.28 6.82 2.95
C GLU A 137 -9.57 5.39 3.40
N MET A 138 -8.52 4.61 3.61
CA MET A 138 -8.55 3.34 4.31
C MET A 138 -7.75 3.53 5.60
N PHE A 139 -8.47 3.74 6.70
CA PHE A 139 -7.86 3.81 8.02
C PHE A 139 -7.46 2.42 8.50
N CYS A 140 -6.35 2.31 9.21
CA CYS A 140 -6.00 1.11 9.97
C CYS A 140 -5.18 1.46 11.22
N SER A 141 -5.21 0.58 12.22
CA SER A 141 -4.26 0.61 13.32
C SER A 141 -3.04 -0.24 13.01
N LEU A 142 -1.88 0.22 13.47
CA LEU A 142 -0.60 -0.47 13.36
C LEU A 142 0.08 -0.46 14.72
N ALA A 143 0.49 -1.61 15.23
CA ALA A 143 1.20 -1.68 16.52
C ALA A 143 2.26 -2.77 16.52
N GLY A 144 3.31 -2.58 17.32
CA GLY A 144 4.38 -3.56 17.52
C GLY A 144 5.76 -2.95 17.34
N ALA A 145 6.73 -3.78 16.96
CA ALA A 145 8.11 -3.36 16.78
C ALA A 145 8.39 -2.96 15.32
N PHE A 146 9.03 -1.81 15.14
CA PHE A 146 9.35 -1.21 13.85
C PHE A 146 10.80 -0.75 13.80
N LEU A 147 11.40 -0.73 12.62
CA LEU A 147 12.58 0.11 12.38
C LEU A 147 12.15 1.56 12.28
N ASP A 148 12.90 2.46 12.89
CA ASP A 148 12.58 3.89 12.93
C ASP A 148 13.64 4.74 12.25
N LEU A 149 13.31 5.27 11.08
CA LEU A 149 14.15 6.15 10.28
C LEU A 149 13.86 7.64 10.53
N ARG A 150 12.92 8.02 11.42
CA ARG A 150 12.55 9.43 11.65
C ARG A 150 13.73 10.28 12.11
N GLN A 151 14.65 9.71 12.88
CA GLN A 151 15.86 10.38 13.38
C GLN A 151 17.08 10.17 12.45
N GLN A 152 16.88 9.62 11.26
CA GLN A 152 17.92 9.36 10.26
C GLN A 152 17.45 9.81 8.86
N PRO A 153 17.10 11.09 8.66
CA PRO A 153 16.55 11.57 7.38
C PRO A 153 17.53 11.41 6.21
N ASP A 154 18.84 11.42 6.49
CA ASP A 154 19.90 11.23 5.48
C ASP A 154 20.21 9.75 5.19
N HIS A 155 19.45 8.81 5.75
CA HIS A 155 19.68 7.38 5.53
C HIS A 155 19.54 7.06 4.03
N PRO A 156 20.46 6.31 3.40
CA PRO A 156 20.46 6.09 1.95
C PRO A 156 19.18 5.45 1.39
N SER A 157 18.42 4.70 2.20
CA SER A 157 17.11 4.16 1.79
C SER A 157 16.02 5.23 1.58
N LEU A 158 16.27 6.47 2.00
CA LEU A 158 15.38 7.62 1.85
C LEU A 158 15.82 8.56 0.70
N ASP A 159 16.88 8.22 -0.03
CA ASP A 159 17.34 9.02 -1.18
C ASP A 159 16.16 9.21 -2.18
N PRO A 160 16.00 10.42 -2.75
CA PRO A 160 14.96 10.70 -3.74
C PRO A 160 15.15 9.91 -5.05
N ASP A 161 16.40 9.52 -5.38
CA ASP A 161 16.71 8.64 -6.51
C ASP A 161 16.34 7.19 -6.17
N LYS A 162 15.29 6.71 -6.84
CA LYS A 162 14.76 5.35 -6.66
C LYS A 162 15.81 4.27 -6.95
N ALA A 163 16.69 4.48 -7.94
CA ALA A 163 17.68 3.48 -8.33
C ALA A 163 18.74 3.27 -7.24
N ARG A 164 19.05 4.31 -6.47
CA ARG A 164 19.96 4.25 -5.31
C ARG A 164 19.24 3.80 -4.04
N ALA A 165 18.04 4.33 -3.80
CA ALA A 165 17.33 4.13 -2.55
C ALA A 165 16.66 2.77 -2.41
N TYR A 166 16.00 2.28 -3.47
CA TYR A 166 15.13 1.11 -3.37
C TYR A 166 15.89 -0.18 -3.06
N PRO A 167 17.08 -0.47 -3.65
CA PRO A 167 17.84 -1.66 -3.25
C PRO A 167 18.18 -1.67 -1.75
N ILE A 168 18.53 -0.51 -1.19
CA ILE A 168 18.89 -0.37 0.23
C ILE A 168 17.65 -0.50 1.11
N GLY A 169 16.54 0.16 0.75
CA GLY A 169 15.28 0.03 1.48
C GLY A 169 14.71 -1.39 1.45
N ASN A 170 14.86 -2.10 0.33
CA ASN A 170 14.46 -3.51 0.23
C ASN A 170 15.30 -4.41 1.13
N ALA A 171 16.63 -4.26 1.13
CA ALA A 171 17.49 -4.98 2.05
C ALA A 171 17.12 -4.72 3.52
N LEU A 172 16.82 -3.46 3.87
CA LEU A 172 16.37 -3.10 5.22
C LEU A 172 15.02 -3.76 5.58
N ALA A 173 14.09 -3.82 4.63
CA ALA A 173 12.81 -4.50 4.83
C ALA A 173 12.98 -6.02 5.01
N ASP A 174 13.92 -6.64 4.32
CA ASP A 174 14.23 -8.05 4.48
C ASP A 174 14.88 -8.34 5.84
N SER A 175 15.82 -7.50 6.28
CA SER A 175 16.37 -7.55 7.64
C SER A 175 15.27 -7.39 8.70
N ALA A 176 14.32 -6.47 8.51
CA ALA A 176 13.19 -6.28 9.41
C ALA A 176 12.29 -7.52 9.48
N ARG A 177 11.95 -8.11 8.33
CA ARG A 177 11.15 -9.35 8.25
C ARG A 177 11.85 -10.50 8.96
N ALA A 178 13.14 -10.71 8.71
CA ALA A 178 13.95 -11.77 9.30
C ALA A 178 14.03 -11.68 10.83
N ASN A 179 13.98 -10.47 11.38
CA ASN A 179 13.98 -10.22 12.82
C ASN A 179 12.57 -10.16 13.44
N GLY A 180 11.52 -10.52 12.69
CA GLY A 180 10.17 -10.57 13.24
C GLY A 180 9.50 -9.21 13.42
N LEU A 181 10.04 -8.13 12.85
CA LEU A 181 9.45 -6.80 12.97
C LEU A 181 8.19 -6.66 12.11
N ASN A 182 7.32 -5.75 12.52
CA ASN A 182 6.05 -5.48 11.84
C ASN A 182 6.21 -4.52 10.67
N GLY A 183 7.22 -3.64 10.69
CA GLY A 183 7.38 -2.65 9.64
C GLY A 183 8.54 -1.68 9.81
N ILE A 184 8.47 -0.59 9.05
CA ILE A 184 9.43 0.53 9.06
C ILE A 184 8.64 1.84 9.14
N ILE A 185 9.03 2.73 10.04
CA ILE A 185 8.55 4.11 10.17
C ILE A 185 9.61 5.01 9.52
N TYR A 186 9.19 5.93 8.66
CA TYR A 186 10.12 6.78 7.90
C TYR A 186 9.50 8.14 7.55
N PRO A 187 10.31 9.20 7.43
CA PRO A 187 9.81 10.48 6.95
C PRO A 187 9.37 10.37 5.48
N SER A 188 8.30 11.06 5.11
CA SER A 188 7.93 11.20 3.69
C SER A 188 9.04 11.93 2.95
N VAL A 189 9.29 11.50 1.72
CA VAL A 189 10.22 12.19 0.80
C VAL A 189 9.48 13.17 -0.13
N ARG A 190 8.16 13.33 0.07
CA ARG A 190 7.26 14.15 -0.77
C ARG A 190 6.52 15.21 0.03
N HIS A 191 6.19 14.92 1.29
CA HIS A 191 5.53 15.85 2.20
C HIS A 191 6.46 16.21 3.36
N GLU A 192 6.88 17.48 3.45
CA GLU A 192 7.73 17.96 4.54
C GLU A 192 7.02 17.80 5.89
N GLY A 193 7.68 17.16 6.87
CA GLY A 193 7.09 16.84 8.18
C GLY A 193 6.15 15.63 8.17
N GLY A 194 5.79 15.09 7.00
CA GLY A 194 4.97 13.89 6.88
C GLY A 194 5.69 12.64 7.39
N THR A 195 4.96 11.74 8.06
CA THR A 195 5.47 10.44 8.52
C THR A 195 4.73 9.30 7.83
N CYS A 196 5.50 8.43 7.18
CA CYS A 196 5.04 7.24 6.52
C CYS A 196 5.36 5.99 7.34
N ILE A 197 4.53 4.97 7.19
CA ILE A 197 4.72 3.66 7.80
C ILE A 197 4.47 2.59 6.72
N VAL A 198 5.39 1.63 6.64
CA VAL A 198 5.20 0.42 5.83
C VAL A 198 5.08 -0.77 6.76
N ALA A 199 3.93 -1.45 6.72
CA ALA A 199 3.75 -2.74 7.36
C ALA A 199 4.19 -3.85 6.41
N LEU A 200 5.04 -4.75 6.92
CA LEU A 200 5.68 -5.83 6.17
C LEU A 200 5.00 -7.19 6.43
N ARG A 201 4.06 -7.23 7.38
CA ARG A 201 3.27 -8.40 7.77
C ARG A 201 1.77 -8.09 7.70
N PRO A 202 0.94 -8.95 7.09
CA PRO A 202 -0.51 -8.75 7.05
C PRO A 202 -1.13 -8.60 8.44
N ALA A 203 -0.72 -9.44 9.40
CA ALA A 203 -1.22 -9.42 10.77
C ALA A 203 -0.94 -8.12 11.55
N ALA A 204 -0.01 -7.27 11.08
CA ALA A 204 0.24 -5.98 11.69
C ALA A 204 -0.84 -4.94 11.34
N VAL A 205 -1.59 -5.15 10.26
CA VAL A 205 -2.66 -4.25 9.79
C VAL A 205 -3.96 -4.65 10.46
N GLN A 206 -4.50 -3.77 11.30
CA GLN A 206 -5.68 -4.05 12.10
C GLN A 206 -6.77 -2.99 11.93
N SER A 207 -8.00 -3.36 12.29
CA SER A 207 -9.14 -2.44 12.37
C SER A 207 -9.36 -1.58 11.12
N VAL A 208 -9.22 -2.19 9.93
CA VAL A 208 -9.37 -1.49 8.66
C VAL A 208 -10.80 -0.97 8.51
N ARG A 209 -10.96 0.29 8.13
CA ARG A 209 -12.26 0.91 7.83
C ARG A 209 -12.13 2.01 6.79
N GLN A 210 -13.20 2.27 6.05
CA GLN A 210 -13.26 3.38 5.11
C GLN A 210 -13.42 4.72 5.84
N GLY A 211 -12.90 5.76 5.21
CA GLY A 211 -13.02 7.15 5.63
C GLY A 211 -13.63 8.02 4.52
N ALA A 212 -13.18 9.26 4.44
CA ALA A 212 -13.63 10.22 3.45
C ALA A 212 -13.10 9.89 2.05
N VAL A 213 -13.74 10.51 1.05
CA VAL A 213 -13.28 10.49 -0.34
C VAL A 213 -12.66 11.84 -0.69
N TYR A 214 -11.56 11.78 -1.43
CA TYR A 214 -10.89 12.94 -2.01
C TYR A 214 -10.82 12.76 -3.52
N ARG A 215 -10.98 13.86 -4.26
CA ARG A 215 -10.83 13.88 -5.71
C ARG A 215 -9.58 14.68 -6.07
N MET A 216 -8.79 14.11 -6.96
CA MET A 216 -7.63 14.77 -7.56
C MET A 216 -7.91 15.03 -9.04
N ILE A 217 -7.67 16.27 -9.47
CA ILE A 217 -8.00 16.75 -10.81
C ILE A 217 -6.72 17.32 -11.45
N TRP A 218 -6.26 16.69 -12.52
CA TRP A 218 -5.26 17.25 -13.42
C TRP A 218 -5.99 17.92 -14.60
N ASN A 219 -5.69 19.19 -14.85
CA ASN A 219 -6.29 19.98 -15.93
C ASN A 219 -5.21 20.63 -16.79
N GLY A 220 -4.33 19.80 -17.36
CA GLY A 220 -3.18 20.22 -18.16
C GLY A 220 -1.93 20.58 -17.36
N ASP A 221 -1.98 20.54 -16.03
CA ASP A 221 -0.86 20.82 -15.11
C ASP A 221 -0.42 19.54 -14.38
N PRO A 222 0.90 19.31 -14.15
CA PRO A 222 1.39 18.17 -13.39
C PRO A 222 1.00 18.16 -11.92
N THR A 223 0.63 19.30 -11.33
CA THR A 223 0.14 19.40 -9.96
C THR A 223 -1.39 19.33 -9.96
N PRO A 224 -1.99 18.30 -9.32
CA PRO A 224 -3.43 18.20 -9.25
C PRO A 224 -4.03 19.24 -8.31
N MET A 225 -5.25 19.68 -8.65
CA MET A 225 -6.16 20.26 -7.68
C MET A 225 -6.77 19.14 -6.82
N ILE A 226 -6.89 19.37 -5.52
CA ILE A 226 -7.48 18.42 -4.58
C ILE A 226 -8.81 18.98 -4.07
N GLU A 227 -9.87 18.21 -4.20
CA GLU A 227 -11.19 18.48 -3.63
C GLU A 227 -11.50 17.44 -2.54
N GLY A 228 -11.92 17.89 -1.35
CA GLY A 228 -12.41 16.99 -0.31
C GLY A 228 -12.22 17.52 1.11
N PRO A 229 -12.69 16.77 2.12
CA PRO A 229 -13.45 15.52 1.97
C PRO A 229 -14.81 15.74 1.26
N LEU A 230 -15.19 14.81 0.37
CA LEU A 230 -16.44 14.82 -0.40
C LEU A 230 -17.61 14.14 0.34
#